data_AF-A0A2L2BR87-F1
#
_entry.id   AF-A0A2L2BR87-F1
#
_cell.length_a   1.000
_cell.length_b   1.000
_cell.length_c   1.000
_cell.angle_alpha   90.00
_cell.angle_beta   90.00
_cell.angle_gamma   90.00
#
_symmetry.space_group_name_H-M   'P 1'
#
loop_
_entity.id
_entity.type
_entity.pdbx_description
1 polymer ?
#
loop_
_entity_poly.entity_id
_entity_poly.type
_entity_poly.pdbx_seq_one_letter_code
_entity_poly.pdbx_strand_id
1 'polypeptide(L)'
;MSDSADMTGAPTQQKGFFAALFDLKFEEWVTLRVAGVLYVIILALLGIFGVVAFFSLLFEGGISILFALVGVPLGLFIAVLLIRLSFEATVALIAVARNTESLKDKS
;
A
#
# COMPACT_ATOMS: atom_id res chain seq x y z
N MET A 1 -5.33 -47.75 -33.48
CA MET A 1 -4.53 -46.53 -33.73
C MET A 1 -5.07 -45.47 -32.78
N SER A 2 -4.51 -45.44 -31.58
CA SER A 2 -4.92 -44.60 -30.45
C SER A 2 -3.76 -43.66 -30.13
N ASP A 3 -3.94 -42.36 -30.35
CA ASP A 3 -3.15 -41.28 -29.74
C ASP A 3 -3.78 -39.96 -30.18
N SER A 4 -4.50 -39.25 -29.31
CA SER A 4 -4.00 -38.27 -28.33
C SER A 4 -3.59 -36.95 -28.99
N ALA A 5 -4.51 -36.00 -28.96
CA ALA A 5 -4.22 -34.58 -29.15
C ALA A 5 -5.31 -33.74 -28.49
N ASP A 6 -5.47 -33.88 -27.17
CA ASP A 6 -5.98 -32.79 -26.35
C ASP A 6 -4.90 -31.71 -26.28
N MET A 7 -5.00 -30.73 -27.18
CA MET A 7 -4.15 -29.54 -27.21
C MET A 7 -4.95 -28.29 -26.85
N THR A 8 -5.81 -28.36 -25.83
CA THR A 8 -6.48 -27.15 -25.31
C THR A 8 -5.80 -26.65 -24.04
N GLY A 9 -4.50 -26.35 -24.15
CA GLY A 9 -3.81 -25.51 -23.19
C GLY A 9 -4.32 -24.07 -23.32
N ALA A 10 -5.47 -23.78 -22.71
CA ALA A 10 -5.95 -22.42 -22.59
C ALA A 10 -4.88 -21.60 -21.84
N PRO A 11 -4.37 -20.49 -22.39
CA PRO A 11 -3.44 -19.63 -21.67
C PRO A 11 -4.16 -19.14 -20.42
N THR A 12 -3.68 -19.52 -19.25
CA THR A 12 -4.13 -18.95 -17.97
C THR A 12 -3.71 -17.50 -17.96
N GLN A 13 -4.60 -16.64 -18.44
CA GLN A 13 -4.35 -15.21 -18.59
C GLN A 13 -4.22 -14.60 -17.19
N GLN A 14 -2.98 -14.46 -16.72
CA GLN A 14 -2.67 -13.80 -15.46
C GLN A 14 -3.30 -12.41 -15.48
N LYS A 15 -4.18 -12.15 -14.51
CA LYS A 15 -4.90 -10.88 -14.34
C LYS A 15 -3.85 -9.77 -14.12
N GLY A 16 -3.86 -8.74 -14.96
CA GLY A 16 -2.88 -7.64 -14.89
C GLY A 16 -3.03 -6.82 -13.60
N PHE A 17 -1.95 -6.15 -13.17
CA PHE A 17 -1.88 -5.37 -11.92
C PHE A 17 -3.08 -4.42 -11.70
N PHE A 18 -3.50 -3.70 -12.75
CA PHE A 18 -4.65 -2.80 -12.67
C PHE A 18 -5.99 -3.53 -12.55
N ALA A 19 -6.14 -4.67 -13.24
CA ALA A 19 -7.33 -5.51 -13.11
C ALA A 19 -7.42 -6.17 -11.72
N ALA A 20 -6.28 -6.41 -11.06
CA ALA A 20 -6.22 -6.82 -9.66
C ALA A 20 -6.46 -5.66 -8.68
N LEU A 21 -6.11 -4.42 -9.05
CA LEU A 21 -6.36 -3.23 -8.23
C LEU A 21 -7.86 -2.88 -8.12
N PHE A 22 -8.62 -3.13 -9.19
CA PHE A 22 -10.07 -2.92 -9.23
C PHE A 22 -10.89 -4.18 -8.89
N ASP A 23 -10.24 -5.23 -8.37
CA ASP A 23 -10.92 -6.45 -7.94
C ASP A 23 -11.50 -6.29 -6.53
N LEU A 24 -12.71 -5.72 -6.45
CA LEU A 24 -13.42 -5.41 -5.20
C LEU A 24 -13.85 -6.66 -4.40
N LYS A 25 -13.59 -7.86 -4.92
CA LYS A 25 -13.90 -9.13 -4.24
C LYS A 25 -12.85 -9.55 -3.21
N PHE A 26 -11.64 -8.98 -3.22
CA PHE A 26 -10.55 -9.33 -2.27
C PHE A 26 -10.31 -10.85 -2.12
N GLU A 27 -10.58 -11.66 -3.16
CA GLU A 27 -10.60 -13.13 -3.09
C GLU A 27 -9.19 -13.77 -3.17
N GLU A 28 -8.12 -12.97 -3.32
CA GLU A 28 -6.75 -13.49 -3.36
C GLU A 28 -5.79 -12.58 -2.59
N TRP A 29 -4.68 -13.15 -2.13
CA TRP A 29 -3.57 -12.64 -1.29
C TRP A 29 -2.85 -11.35 -1.74
N VAL A 30 -3.52 -10.55 -2.56
CA VAL A 30 -3.17 -9.27 -3.17
C VAL A 30 -3.03 -8.15 -2.13
N THR A 31 -3.60 -8.29 -0.93
CA THR A 31 -3.57 -7.30 0.15
C THR A 31 -2.17 -6.80 0.48
N LEU A 32 -1.17 -7.71 0.56
CA LEU A 32 0.22 -7.32 0.85
C LEU A 32 0.90 -6.59 -0.32
N ARG A 33 0.61 -7.01 -1.56
CA ARG A 33 1.19 -6.39 -2.77
C ARG A 33 0.59 -5.02 -3.04
N VAL A 34 -0.72 -4.87 -2.85
CA VAL A 34 -1.41 -3.58 -2.97
C VAL A 34 -1.02 -2.64 -1.84
N ALA A 35 -0.83 -3.15 -0.62
CA ALA A 35 -0.35 -2.34 0.50
C ALA A 35 1.00 -1.67 0.20
N GLY A 36 1.96 -2.40 -0.37
CA GLY A 36 3.26 -1.82 -0.75
C GLY A 36 3.14 -0.68 -1.77
N VAL A 37 2.31 -0.85 -2.80
CA VAL A 37 2.10 0.20 -3.83
C VAL A 37 1.35 1.40 -3.26
N LEU A 38 0.30 1.17 -2.47
CA LEU A 38 -0.45 2.22 -1.80
C LEU A 38 0.44 3.03 -0.85
N TYR A 39 1.34 2.38 -0.11
CA TYR A 39 2.28 3.06 0.77
C TYR A 39 3.16 4.05 0.01
N VAL A 40 3.74 3.64 -1.12
CA VAL A 40 4.57 4.53 -1.96
C VAL A 40 3.75 5.70 -2.51
N ILE A 41 2.53 5.44 -2.98
CA ILE A 41 1.64 6.51 -3.47
C ILE A 41 1.30 7.50 -2.35
N ILE A 42 0.95 7.02 -1.16
CA ILE A 42 0.64 7.86 -0.01
C ILE A 42 1.85 8.71 0.39
N LEU A 43 3.05 8.13 0.44
CA LEU A 43 4.27 8.88 0.74
C LEU A 43 4.56 9.95 -0.31
N ALA A 44 4.38 9.64 -1.59
CA ALA A 44 4.57 10.62 -2.66
C ALA A 44 3.59 11.78 -2.55
N LEU A 45 2.30 11.48 -2.33
CA LEU A 45 1.26 12.49 -2.13
C LEU A 45 1.53 13.34 -0.88
N LEU A 46 1.97 12.71 0.22
CA LEU A 46 2.31 13.39 1.46
C LEU A 46 3.52 14.33 1.27
N GLY A 47 4.52 13.90 0.49
CA GLY A 47 5.65 14.75 0.11
C GLY A 47 5.22 15.97 -0.70
N ILE A 48 4.38 15.78 -1.72
CA ILE A 48 3.84 16.87 -2.54
C ILE A 48 3.02 17.82 -1.67
N PHE A 49 2.12 17.28 -0.84
CA PHE A 49 1.33 18.06 0.11
C PHE A 49 2.21 18.88 1.04
N GLY A 50 3.27 18.26 1.58
CA GLY A 50 4.25 18.94 2.44
C GLY A 50 4.92 20.13 1.78
N VAL A 51 5.36 19.97 0.53
CA VAL A 51 5.98 21.05 -0.26
C VAL A 51 4.97 22.18 -0.50
N VAL A 52 3.76 21.86 -0.94
CA VAL A 52 2.71 22.85 -1.18
C VAL A 52 2.36 23.60 0.11
N ALA A 53 2.16 22.88 1.21
CA ALA A 53 1.85 23.47 2.51
C ALA A 53 2.98 24.37 3.01
N PHE A 54 4.23 23.94 2.89
CA PHE A 54 5.41 24.70 3.30
C PHE A 54 5.48 26.05 2.60
N PHE A 55 5.42 26.06 1.26
CA PHE A 55 5.49 27.31 0.49
C PHE A 55 4.25 28.18 0.70
N SER A 56 3.06 27.58 0.82
CA SER A 56 1.82 28.34 1.09
C SER A 56 1.94 29.12 2.41
N LEU A 57 2.43 28.47 3.47
CA LEU A 57 2.64 29.11 4.77
C LEU A 57 3.77 30.16 4.73
N LEU A 58 4.84 29.93 3.97
CA LEU A 58 5.90 30.93 3.79
C LEU A 58 5.40 32.20 3.10
N PHE A 59 4.55 32.09 2.09
CA PHE A 59 3.99 33.24 1.38
C PHE A 59 3.00 34.05 2.22
N GLU A 60 2.32 33.41 3.17
CA GLU A 60 1.41 34.09 4.11
C GLU A 60 2.16 35.02 5.08
N GLY A 61 3.35 34.61 5.53
CA GLY A 61 4.21 35.42 6.39
C GLY A 61 3.78 35.53 7.87
N GLY A 62 4.61 36.20 8.68
CA GLY A 62 4.34 36.36 10.11
C GLY A 62 4.47 35.04 10.88
N ILE A 63 3.46 34.71 11.70
CA ILE A 63 3.51 33.49 12.54
C ILE A 63 3.42 32.20 11.72
N SER A 64 2.86 32.25 10.50
CA SER A 64 2.80 31.10 9.60
C SER A 64 4.19 30.59 9.22
N ILE A 65 5.22 31.44 9.22
CA ILE A 65 6.61 31.04 8.94
C ILE A 65 7.12 30.04 10.00
N LEU A 66 6.73 30.19 11.27
CA LEU A 66 7.07 29.22 12.31
C LEU A 66 6.38 27.88 12.07
N PHE A 67 5.11 27.91 11.64
CA PHE A 67 4.40 26.69 11.25
C PHE A 67 5.01 26.05 9.99
N ALA A 68 5.49 26.84 9.03
CA ALA A 68 6.21 26.31 7.88
C ALA A 68 7.51 25.61 8.31
N LEU A 69 8.33 26.27 9.13
CA LEU A 69 9.66 25.77 9.50
C LEU A 69 9.63 24.62 10.52
N VAL A 70 8.66 24.60 11.42
CA VAL A 70 8.60 23.59 12.50
C VAL A 70 7.36 22.70 12.36
N GLY A 71 6.20 23.31 12.14
CA GLY A 71 4.92 22.60 12.04
C GLY A 71 4.85 21.63 10.87
N VAL A 72 5.28 22.04 9.67
CA VAL A 72 5.25 21.17 8.48
C VAL A 72 6.22 19.99 8.62
N PRO A 73 7.52 20.16 8.94
CA PRO A 73 8.41 19.02 9.13
C PRO A 73 7.94 18.07 10.24
N LEU A 74 7.49 18.60 11.38
CA LEU A 74 7.00 17.79 12.49
C LEU A 74 5.71 17.04 12.12
N GLY A 75 4.77 17.72 11.47
CA GLY A 75 3.52 17.14 11.00
C GLY A 75 3.74 16.03 9.98
N LEU A 76 4.61 16.26 8.99
CA LEU A 76 5.00 15.24 8.02
C LEU A 76 5.68 14.05 8.69
N PHE A 77 6.59 14.29 9.63
CA PHE A 77 7.26 13.22 10.38
C PHE A 77 6.25 12.35 11.13
N ILE A 78 5.32 12.96 11.88
CA ILE A 78 4.27 12.24 12.60
C ILE A 78 3.36 11.49 11.62
N ALA A 79 2.94 12.11 10.53
CA ALA A 79 2.10 11.47 9.53
C ALA A 79 2.77 10.23 8.93
N VAL A 80 4.05 10.32 8.55
CA VAL A 80 4.84 9.17 8.06
C VAL A 80 4.92 8.07 9.11
N LEU A 81 5.16 8.41 10.38
CA LEU A 81 5.21 7.44 11.47
C LEU A 81 3.87 6.70 11.65
N LEU A 82 2.74 7.43 11.63
CA LEU A 82 1.41 6.84 11.77
C LEU A 82 1.07 5.93 10.59
N ILE A 83 1.41 6.34 9.37
CA ILE A 83 1.25 5.51 8.17
C ILE A 83 2.08 4.24 8.34
N ARG A 84 3.36 4.33 8.70
CA ARG A 84 4.23 3.17 8.90
C ARG A 84 3.65 2.21 9.93
N LEU A 85 3.24 2.72 11.09
CA LEU A 85 2.66 1.93 12.16
C LEU A 85 1.39 1.19 11.69
N SER A 86 0.53 1.86 10.94
CA SER A 86 -0.72 1.27 10.44
C SER A 86 -0.46 0.14 9.44
N PHE A 87 0.49 0.34 8.53
CA PHE A 87 0.89 -0.69 7.56
C PHE A 87 1.58 -1.87 8.25
N GLU A 88 2.47 -1.61 9.21
CA GLU A 88 3.16 -2.65 9.97
C GLU A 88 2.18 -3.50 10.79
N ALA A 89 1.20 -2.86 11.46
CA ALA A 89 0.13 -3.57 12.16
C ALA A 89 -0.70 -4.44 11.20
N THR A 90 -1.06 -3.93 10.02
CA THR A 90 -1.83 -4.68 9.02
C THR A 90 -1.05 -5.90 8.52
N VAL A 91 0.23 -5.73 8.19
CA VAL A 91 1.11 -6.82 7.74
C VAL A 91 1.30 -7.85 8.85
N ALA A 92 1.51 -7.41 10.09
CA ALA A 92 1.64 -8.30 11.25
C ALA A 92 0.38 -9.14 11.46
N LEU A 93 -0.81 -8.54 11.37
CA LEU A 93 -2.08 -9.25 11.48
C LEU A 93 -2.24 -10.32 10.38
N ILE A 94 -1.91 -9.97 9.14
CA ILE A 94 -1.95 -10.92 8.01
C ILE A 94 -0.96 -12.06 8.22
N ALA A 95 0.25 -11.76 8.72
CA ALA A 95 1.26 -12.77 9.00
C ALA A 95 0.82 -13.75 10.09
N VAL A 96 0.17 -13.26 11.15
CA VAL A 96 -0.41 -14.10 12.22
C VAL A 96 -1.52 -15.01 11.69
N ALA A 97 -2.42 -14.48 10.84
CA ALA A 97 -3.48 -15.26 10.21
C ALA A 97 -2.90 -16.41 9.35
N ARG A 98 -1.90 -16.11 8.53
CA ARG A 98 -1.19 -17.11 7.70
C ARG A 98 -0.53 -18.21 8.50
N ASN A 99 0.14 -17.86 9.62
CA ASN A 99 0.79 -18.83 10.47
C ASN A 99 -0.21 -19.78 11.15
N THR A 100 -1.46 -19.35 11.35
CA THR A 100 -2.50 -20.21 11.94
C THR A 100 -3.05 -21.21 10.92
N GLU A 101 -3.19 -20.82 9.65
CA GLU A 101 -3.60 -21.73 8.57
C GLU A 101 -2.61 -22.88 8.36
N SER A 102 -1.29 -22.62 8.43
CA SER A 102 -0.29 -23.67 8.23
C SER A 102 -0.24 -24.71 9.36
N LEU A 103 -0.79 -24.41 10.54
CA LEU A 103 -0.88 -25.36 11.64
C LEU A 103 -2.05 -26.34 11.46
N LYS A 104 -3.10 -25.93 10.74
CA LYS A 104 -4.30 -26.74 10.50
C LYS A 104 -4.09 -27.83 9.44
N ASP A 105 -3.12 -27.66 8.55
CA ASP A 105 -2.81 -28.59 7.45
C ASP A 105 -1.89 -29.76 7.85
N LYS A 106 -1.34 -29.73 9.07
CA LYS A 106 -0.41 -30.76 9.60
C LYS A 106 -1.03 -31.69 10.66
N SER A 107 -2.35 -31.75 10.77
CA SER A 107 -3.09 -32.63 11.69
C SER A 107 -4.20 -33.36 10.95
#